data_AF-A0A6G2S2M5-F1
#
_entry.id   AF-A0A6G2S2M5-F1
#
_cell.length_a   1.000
_cell.length_b   1.000
_cell.length_c   1.000
_cell.angle_alpha   90.00
_cell.angle_beta   90.00
_cell.angle_gamma   90.00
#
_symmetry.space_group_name_H-M   'P 1'
#
loop_
_entity.id
_entity.type
_entity.pdbx_description
1 polymer ?
#
loop_
_entity_poly.entity_id
_entity_poly.type
_entity_poly.pdbx_seq_one_letter_code
_entity_poly.pdbx_strand_id
1 'polypeptide(L)' 'MNIPALARAFARFWYAFLIGDDWKIAASVVAALLIGLAVLLAGAVSGGALAALLGVLLMTGFAGALLLDVRRRGPH' A
#
# COMPACT_ATOMS: atom_id res chain seq x y z
N MET A 1 -2.59 29.74 3.01
CA MET A 1 -2.97 28.32 2.88
C MET A 1 -3.92 27.99 4.02
N ASN A 2 -5.19 27.70 3.74
CA ASN A 2 -6.19 27.50 4.79
C ASN A 2 -6.07 26.08 5.36
N ILE A 3 -5.56 25.96 6.60
CA ILE A 3 -5.46 24.69 7.35
C ILE A 3 -6.74 23.82 7.29
N PRO A 4 -7.97 24.37 7.44
CA PRO A 4 -9.18 23.54 7.34
C PRO A 4 -9.40 22.93 5.96
N ALA A 5 -8.97 23.60 4.87
CA ALA A 5 -9.05 23.06 3.53
C ALA A 5 -8.05 21.90 3.34
N LEU A 6 -6.85 22.02 3.92
CA LEU A 6 -5.83 20.96 3.90
C LEU A 6 -6.32 19.71 4.64
N ALA A 7 -6.85 19.87 5.84
CA ALA A 7 -7.36 18.75 6.64
C ALA A 7 -8.49 18.00 5.93
N ARG A 8 -9.39 18.73 5.26
CA ARG A 8 -10.47 18.13 4.47
C ARG A 8 -9.94 17.35 3.27
N ALA A 9 -8.95 17.89 2.54
CA ALA A 9 -8.33 17.20 1.42
C ALA A 9 -7.60 15.92 1.86
N PHE A 10 -6.89 15.99 2.98
CA PHE A 10 -6.20 14.85 3.58
C PHE A 10 -7.17 13.73 4.00
N ALA A 11 -8.26 14.08 4.70
CA ALA A 11 -9.28 13.11 5.09
C ALA A 11 -9.94 12.44 3.87
N ARG A 12 -10.22 13.22 2.81
CA ARG A 12 -10.77 12.68 1.56
C ARG A 12 -9.81 11.75 0.85
N PHE A 13 -8.51 12.06 0.85
CA PHE A 13 -7.48 11.16 0.32
C PHE A 13 -7.47 9.83 1.07
N TRP A 14 -7.42 9.86 2.40
CA TRP A 14 -7.45 8.63 3.20
C TRP A 14 -8.71 7.81 2.97
N TYR A 15 -9.87 8.46 2.88
CA TYR A 15 -11.12 7.76 2.56
C TYR A 15 -11.08 7.10 1.18
N ALA A 16 -10.65 7.83 0.14
CA ALA A 16 -10.54 7.28 -1.21
C ALA A 16 -9.52 6.15 -1.30
N PHE A 17 -8.42 6.24 -0.54
CA PHE A 17 -7.35 5.26 -0.52
C PHE A 17 -7.72 3.97 0.25
N LEU A 18 -8.33 4.08 1.44
CA LEU A 18 -8.67 2.92 2.27
C LEU A 18 -9.98 2.25 1.86
N ILE A 19 -11.01 3.04 1.55
CA ILE A 19 -12.39 2.56 1.38
C ILE A 19 -12.84 2.64 -0.08
N GLY A 20 -12.35 3.65 -0.82
CA GLY A 20 -12.80 3.97 -2.17
C GLY A 20 -12.02 3.28 -3.29
N ASP A 21 -11.50 4.10 -4.20
CA ASP A 21 -10.99 3.72 -5.53
C ASP A 21 -9.81 2.73 -5.45
N ASP A 22 -8.97 2.85 -4.41
CA ASP A 22 -7.65 2.20 -4.35
C ASP A 22 -7.49 1.17 -3.22
N TRP A 23 -8.59 0.63 -2.68
CA TRP A 23 -8.55 -0.30 -1.53
C TRP A 23 -7.61 -1.51 -1.74
N LYS A 24 -7.39 -1.93 -3.00
CA LYS A 24 -6.46 -3.01 -3.38
C LYS A 24 -5.01 -2.66 -3.03
N ILE A 25 -4.62 -1.40 -3.24
CA ILE A 25 -3.29 -0.90 -2.89
C ILE A 25 -3.15 -0.92 -1.36
N ALA A 26 -4.14 -0.41 -0.63
CA ALA A 26 -4.14 -0.45 0.82
C ALA A 26 -4.02 -1.89 1.36
N ALA A 27 -4.78 -2.84 0.81
CA ALA A 27 -4.69 -4.25 1.16
C ALA A 27 -3.29 -4.84 0.90
N SER A 28 -2.65 -4.48 -0.21
CA SER A 28 -1.29 -4.94 -0.53
C SER A 28 -0.25 -4.42 0.47
N VAL A 29 -0.37 -3.18 0.92
CA VAL A 29 0.51 -2.59 1.95
C VAL A 29 0.32 -3.31 3.27
N VAL A 30 -0.93 -3.52 3.70
CA VAL A 30 -1.22 -4.26 4.94
C VAL A 30 -0.65 -5.67 4.87
N ALA A 31 -0.83 -6.38 3.75
CA ALA A 31 -0.27 -7.72 3.58
C ALA A 31 1.27 -7.73 3.70
N ALA A 32 1.96 -6.78 3.05
CA ALA A 32 3.41 -6.66 3.15
C ALA A 32 3.86 -6.43 4.60
N LEU A 33 3.19 -5.53 5.33
CA LEU A 33 3.51 -5.25 6.74
C LEU A 33 3.27 -6.46 7.64
N LEU A 34 2.19 -7.21 7.43
CA LEU A 34 1.91 -8.43 8.18
C LEU A 34 2.95 -9.53 7.92
N ILE A 35 3.37 -9.69 6.67
CA ILE A 35 4.46 -10.61 6.31
C ILE A 35 5.76 -10.17 7.01
N GLY A 36 6.09 -8.89 6.97
CA GLY A 36 7.27 -8.35 7.66
C GLY A 36 7.23 -8.58 9.16
N LEU A 37 6.08 -8.34 9.80
CA LEU A 37 5.88 -8.59 11.22
C LEU A 37 6.07 -10.06 11.56
N ALA A 38 5.48 -10.97 10.79
CA ALA A 38 5.63 -12.41 11.01
C ALA A 38 7.10 -12.85 10.91
N VAL A 39 7.81 -12.38 9.88
CA VAL A 39 9.23 -12.68 9.67
C VAL A 39 10.11 -12.10 10.79
N LEU A 40 9.81 -10.88 11.24
CA LEU A 40 10.50 -10.23 12.34
C LEU A 40 10.34 -11.03 13.64
N LEU A 41 9.10 -11.44 13.97
CA LEU A 41 8.80 -12.22 15.16
C LEU A 41 9.43 -13.62 15.12
N ALA A 42 9.59 -14.20 13.93
CA ALA A 42 10.26 -15.48 13.75
C ALA A 42 11.80 -15.41 13.92
N GLY A 43 12.38 -14.20 13.89
CA GLY A 43 13.84 -14.02 13.97
C GLY A 43 14.61 -14.66 12.80
N ALA A 44 13.94 -14.91 11.68
CA ALA A 44 14.45 -15.78 10.62
C ALA A 44 15.50 -15.13 9.70
N VAL A 45 15.61 -13.79 9.71
CA VAL A 45 16.45 -13.03 8.77
C VAL A 45 17.07 -11.79 9.42
N SER A 46 18.16 -11.31 8.84
CA SER A 46 18.79 -10.05 9.25
C SER A 46 17.94 -8.83 8.89
N GLY A 47 18.08 -7.74 9.63
CA GLY A 47 17.29 -6.51 9.42
C GLY A 47 17.43 -5.94 8.01
N GLY A 48 18.63 -6.00 7.41
CA GLY A 48 18.85 -5.55 6.03
C GLY A 48 18.10 -6.40 5.00
N ALA A 49 18.11 -7.73 5.17
CA ALA A 49 17.37 -8.64 4.30
C ALA A 49 15.86 -8.45 4.43
N LEU A 50 15.35 -8.25 5.66
CA LEU A 50 13.94 -7.95 5.90
C LEU A 50 13.51 -6.64 5.24
N ALA A 51 14.32 -5.58 5.35
CA ALA A 51 14.05 -4.30 4.73
C ALA A 51 14.00 -4.41 3.19
N ALA A 52 14.95 -5.14 2.59
CA ALA A 52 14.96 -5.39 1.15
C ALA A 52 13.71 -6.18 0.70
N LEU A 53 13.35 -7.24 1.43
CA LEU A 53 12.16 -8.04 1.18
C LEU A 53 10.89 -7.19 1.22
N LEU A 54 10.72 -6.38 2.26
CA LEU A 54 9.58 -5.47 2.39
C LEU A 54 9.53 -4.44 1.26
N GLY A 55 10.67 -3.88 0.86
CA GLY A 55 10.76 -2.97 -0.28
C GLY A 55 10.27 -3.62 -1.58
N VAL A 56 10.69 -4.85 -1.84
CA VAL A 56 10.25 -5.63 -3.01
C VAL A 56 8.75 -5.94 -2.94
N LEU A 57 8.24 -6.37 -1.78
CA LEU A 57 6.81 -6.64 -1.60
C LEU A 57 5.96 -5.39 -1.83
N LEU A 58 6.38 -4.24 -1.31
CA LEU A 58 5.67 -2.98 -1.50
C LEU A 58 5.67 -2.56 -2.97
N MET A 59 6.82 -2.63 -3.66
CA MET A 59 6.90 -2.28 -5.08
C MET A 59 6.04 -3.20 -5.95
N THR A 60 6.14 -4.51 -5.74
CA THR A 60 5.38 -5.49 -6.52
C THR A 60 3.89 -5.44 -6.23
N GLY A 61 3.50 -5.27 -4.96
CA GLY A 61 2.10 -5.09 -4.54
C GLY A 61 1.48 -3.83 -5.15
N PHE A 62 2.20 -2.71 -5.09
CA PHE A 62 1.77 -1.46 -5.70
C PHE A 62 1.63 -1.60 -7.22
N ALA A 63 2.68 -2.05 -7.92
CA ALA A 63 2.65 -2.21 -9.37
C ALA A 63 1.56 -3.20 -9.83
N GLY A 64 1.36 -4.30 -9.11
CA GLY A 64 0.31 -5.27 -9.37
C GLY A 64 -1.09 -4.68 -9.20
N ALA A 65 -1.34 -3.94 -8.12
CA ALA A 65 -2.62 -3.28 -7.89
C ALA A 65 -2.92 -2.23 -8.97
N LEU A 66 -1.91 -1.45 -9.38
CA LEU A 66 -2.01 -0.46 -10.45
C LEU A 66 -2.33 -1.12 -11.80
N LEU A 67 -1.65 -2.22 -12.12
CA LEU A 67 -1.90 -2.99 -13.34
C LEU A 67 -3.33 -3.56 -13.34
N LEU A 68 -3.81 -4.07 -12.20
CA LEU A 68 -5.18 -4.56 -12.06
C LEU A 68 -6.21 -3.44 -12.23
N ASP A 69 -5.88 -2.22 -11.81
CA ASP A 69 -6.77 -1.09 -11.96
C ASP A 69 -6.84 -0.60 -13.41
N VAL A 70 -5.69 -0.42 -14.06
CA VAL A 70 -5.60 -0.04 -15.48
C VAL A 70 -6.33 -1.04 -16.37
N ARG A 71 -6.17 -2.35 -16.11
CA ARG A 71 -6.87 -3.40 -16.88
C ARG A 71 -8.39 -3.34 -16.77
N ARG A 72 -8.91 -2.86 -15.64
CA ARG A 72 -10.37 -2.76 -15.42
C ARG A 72 -10.97 -1.51 -16.06
N ARG A 73 -10.18 -0.47 -16.31
CA ARG A 73 -10.60 0.78 -16.97
C ARG A 73 -10.45 0.72 -18.51
N GLY A 74 -10.67 -0.44 -19.13
CA GLY A 74 -10.47 -0.67 -20.57
C GLY A 74 -11.18 0.38 -21.48
N PRO A 75 -10.69 0.57 -22.71
CA PRO A 75 -11.10 1.67 -23.59
C PRO A 75 -12.57 1.51 -23.97
N HIS A 76 -13.43 2.35 -23.40
CA HIS A 76 -14.77 2.63 -23.89
C HIS A 76 -14.72 3.92 -24.72
#